data_AF-A0A357JC88-F1
#
_entry.id   AF-A0A357JC88-F1
#
_cell.length_a   1.000
_cell.length_b   1.000
_cell.length_c   1.000
_cell.angle_alpha   90.00
_cell.angle_beta   90.00
_cell.angle_gamma   90.00
#
_symmetry.space_group_name_H-M   'P 1'
#
loop_
_entity.id
_entity.type
_entity.pdbx_description
1 polymer ?
#
loop_
_entity_poly.entity_id
_entity_poly.type
_entity_poly.pdbx_seq_one_letter_code
_entity_poly.pdbx_strand_id
1 'polypeptide(L)'
;MRKLSEINYRFNNKMIEDLLSDVETKRMFGIGIPFFKEVKENDNVSVLTKDSRGYGRYWKEVFEFNGRKFLIVSQWTNSNKDRFYRWYNTLEGIKL
;
A
#
# COMPACT_ATOMS: atom_id res chain seq x y z
N MET A 1 -1.65 -3.76 7.77
CA MET A 1 -2.31 -4.06 6.49
C MET A 1 -2.82 -5.49 6.39
N ARG A 2 -2.05 -6.51 6.79
CA ARG A 2 -2.52 -7.91 6.86
C ARG A 2 -3.89 -8.06 7.53
N LYS A 3 -4.03 -7.55 8.76
CA LYS A 3 -5.31 -7.50 9.50
C LYS A 3 -6.46 -6.90 8.69
N LEU A 4 -6.24 -5.78 7.98
CA LEU A 4 -7.27 -5.17 7.14
C LEU A 4 -7.66 -6.05 5.96
N SER A 5 -6.69 -6.74 5.35
CA SER A 5 -6.96 -7.64 4.22
C SER A 5 -7.71 -8.89 4.68
N GLU A 6 -7.33 -9.46 5.83
CA GLU A 6 -7.99 -10.63 6.46
C GLU A 6 -9.46 -10.36 6.79
N ILE A 7 -9.80 -9.14 7.20
CA ILE A 7 -11.20 -8.73 7.47
C ILE A 7 -11.93 -8.20 6.22
N ASN A 8 -11.32 -8.30 5.03
CA ASN A 8 -11.85 -7.79 3.76
C ASN A 8 -12.24 -6.30 3.85
N TYR A 9 -11.40 -5.48 4.50
CA TYR A 9 -11.63 -4.04 4.63
C TYR A 9 -11.84 -3.40 3.25
N ARG A 10 -12.87 -2.55 3.14
CA ARG A 10 -13.22 -1.88 1.89
C ARG A 10 -12.77 -0.43 1.93
N PHE A 11 -11.75 -0.12 1.12
CA PHE A 11 -11.39 1.27 0.86
C PHE A 11 -12.41 1.90 -0.09
N ASN A 12 -12.71 3.20 0.05
CA ASN A 12 -13.42 3.91 -1.01
C ASN A 12 -12.50 4.10 -2.23
N ASN A 13 -13.08 4.40 -3.40
CA ASN A 13 -12.33 4.52 -4.65
C ASN A 13 -11.24 5.59 -4.58
N LYS A 14 -11.55 6.75 -3.98
CA LYS A 14 -10.58 7.83 -3.79
C LYS A 14 -9.36 7.37 -3.00
N MET A 15 -9.55 6.63 -1.91
CA MET A 15 -8.44 6.12 -1.11
C MET A 15 -7.59 5.13 -1.90
N ILE A 16 -8.20 4.28 -2.73
CA ILE A 16 -7.42 3.40 -3.63
C ILE A 16 -6.59 4.22 -4.62
N GLU A 17 -7.18 5.25 -5.24
CA GLU A 17 -6.47 6.15 -6.17
C GLU A 17 -5.31 6.88 -5.48
N ASP A 18 -5.55 7.43 -4.29
CA ASP A 18 -4.54 8.13 -3.50
C ASP A 18 -3.38 7.17 -3.13
N LEU A 19 -3.68 5.92 -2.75
CA LEU A 19 -2.66 4.92 -2.40
C LEU A 19 -1.90 4.39 -3.63
N LEU A 20 -2.46 4.49 -4.84
CA LEU A 20 -1.79 4.16 -6.11
C LEU A 20 -0.98 5.35 -6.68
N SER A 21 -1.14 6.56 -6.13
CA SER A 21 -0.42 7.76 -6.55
C SER A 21 0.84 7.97 -5.72
N ASP A 22 1.96 8.24 -6.39
CA ASP A 22 3.22 8.61 -5.75
C ASP A 22 3.15 9.99 -5.08
N VAL A 23 2.46 10.95 -5.71
CA VAL A 23 2.24 12.30 -5.17
C VAL A 23 1.47 12.24 -3.85
N GLU A 24 0.34 11.54 -3.84
CA GLU A 24 -0.49 11.42 -2.63
C GLU A 24 0.20 10.56 -1.57
N THR A 25 0.87 9.48 -1.98
CA THR A 25 1.68 8.68 -1.05
C THR A 25 2.79 9.51 -0.40
N LYS A 26 3.44 10.40 -1.14
CA LYS A 26 4.45 11.32 -0.58
C LYS A 26 3.83 12.30 0.40
N ARG A 27 2.65 12.84 0.09
CA ARG A 27 1.90 13.73 0.97
C ARG A 27 1.48 13.04 2.27
N MET A 28 0.93 11.83 2.16
CA MET A 28 0.41 11.06 3.29
C MET A 28 1.52 10.45 4.15
N PHE A 29 2.50 9.80 3.53
CA PHE A 29 3.47 8.95 4.22
C PHE A 29 4.92 9.41 4.07
N GLY A 30 5.22 10.44 3.27
CA GLY A 30 6.60 10.86 3.00
C GLY A 30 7.36 9.91 2.06
N ILE A 31 6.67 9.00 1.38
CA ILE A 31 7.25 8.01 0.48
C ILE A 31 7.07 8.48 -0.97
N GLY A 32 8.16 8.59 -1.73
CA GLY A 32 8.14 9.14 -3.10
C GLY A 32 7.74 8.15 -4.21
N ILE A 33 7.06 7.07 -3.86
CA ILE A 33 6.54 6.04 -4.79
C ILE A 33 5.16 5.61 -4.29
N PRO A 34 4.32 5.00 -5.13
CA PRO A 34 3.00 4.55 -4.72
C PRO A 34 3.05 3.62 -3.51
N PHE A 35 2.13 3.81 -2.56
CA PHE A 35 2.02 2.95 -1.40
C PHE A 35 1.55 1.55 -1.81
N PHE A 36 0.55 1.51 -2.67
CA PHE A 36 0.07 0.32 -3.35
C PHE A 36 0.64 0.21 -4.74
N LYS A 37 0.96 -1.03 -5.12
CA LYS A 37 1.18 -1.41 -6.51
C LYS A 37 0.23 -2.54 -6.85
N GLU A 38 -0.66 -2.29 -7.79
CA GLU A 38 -1.66 -3.26 -8.18
C GLU A 38 -1.01 -4.46 -8.91
N VAL A 39 -1.50 -5.66 -8.59
CA VAL A 39 -1.11 -6.92 -9.21
C VAL A 39 -2.22 -7.36 -10.16
N LYS A 40 -1.91 -7.48 -11.45
CA LYS A 40 -2.80 -8.03 -12.47
C LYS A 40 -2.57 -9.55 -12.62
N GLU A 41 -3.53 -10.23 -13.25
CA GLU A 41 -3.59 -11.70 -13.32
C GLU A 41 -2.30 -12.35 -13.85
N ASN A 42 -1.65 -11.71 -14.83
CA ASN A 42 -0.45 -12.24 -15.49
C ASN A 42 0.86 -11.61 -14.96
N ASP A 43 0.81 -10.83 -13.89
CA ASP A 43 2.01 -10.17 -13.36
C ASP A 43 2.91 -11.16 -12.62
N ASN A 44 4.20 -11.10 -12.92
CA ASN A 44 5.21 -11.76 -12.09
C ASN A 44 5.49 -10.89 -10.84
N VAL A 45 4.97 -11.31 -9.69
CA VAL A 45 5.14 -10.59 -8.41
C VAL A 45 6.62 -10.31 -8.09
N SER A 46 7.52 -11.25 -8.36
CA SER A 46 8.96 -11.05 -8.09
C SER A 46 9.55 -9.90 -8.89
N VAL A 47 9.13 -9.74 -10.15
CA VAL A 47 9.51 -8.61 -11.01
C VAL A 47 8.80 -7.33 -10.54
N LEU A 48 7.51 -7.43 -10.23
CA LEU A 48 6.68 -6.28 -9.84
C LEU A 48 7.17 -5.61 -8.55
N THR A 49 7.81 -6.35 -7.65
CA THR A 49 8.40 -5.79 -6.42
C THR A 49 9.56 -4.84 -6.65
N LYS A 50 10.15 -4.82 -7.85
CA LYS A 50 11.35 -4.05 -8.18
C LYS A 50 11.02 -2.75 -8.94
N ASP A 51 11.91 -1.78 -8.85
CA ASP A 51 11.92 -0.61 -9.74
C ASP A 51 12.66 -0.89 -11.06
N SER A 52 12.74 0.11 -11.94
CA SER A 52 13.41 0.02 -13.24
C SER A 52 14.92 -0.24 -13.15
N ARG A 53 15.52 -0.04 -11.97
CA ARG A 53 16.93 -0.33 -11.70
C ARG A 53 17.11 -1.68 -10.99
N GLY A 54 16.03 -2.42 -10.79
CA GLY A 54 16.04 -3.74 -10.15
C GLY A 54 16.03 -3.71 -8.61
N TYR A 55 15.94 -2.54 -7.98
CA TYR A 55 15.90 -2.44 -6.52
C TYR A 55 14.52 -2.84 -5.98
N GLY A 56 14.51 -3.66 -4.93
CA GLY A 56 13.28 -4.02 -4.24
C GLY A 56 12.62 -2.82 -3.57
N ARG A 57 11.40 -2.49 -3.99
CA ARG A 57 10.58 -1.40 -3.46
C ARG A 57 9.32 -1.86 -2.75
N TYR A 58 8.86 -3.09 -3.00
CA TYR A 58 7.63 -3.62 -2.40
C TYR A 58 7.88 -4.97 -1.73
N TRP A 59 7.08 -5.27 -0.70
CA TRP A 59 7.01 -6.62 -0.14
C TRP A 59 6.38 -7.59 -1.15
N LYS A 60 6.75 -8.87 -1.06
CA LYS A 60 6.18 -9.94 -1.90
C LYS A 60 4.79 -10.39 -1.48
N GLU A 61 4.38 -10.07 -0.25
CA GLU A 61 3.05 -10.40 0.26
C GLU A 61 1.98 -9.65 -0.54
N VAL A 62 0.97 -10.38 -0.99
CA VAL A 62 -0.17 -9.84 -1.74
C VAL A 62 -1.32 -9.60 -0.78
N PHE A 63 -1.85 -8.39 -0.81
CA PHE A 63 -3.01 -7.98 -0.03
C PHE A 63 -4.20 -7.79 -0.96
N GLU A 64 -5.35 -8.32 -0.56
CA GLU A 64 -6.60 -8.13 -1.30
C GLU A 64 -7.46 -7.07 -0.61
N PHE A 65 -7.90 -6.10 -1.41
CA PHE A 65 -8.85 -5.07 -1.03
C PHE A 65 -9.79 -4.79 -2.19
N ASN A 66 -11.09 -4.70 -1.94
CA ASN A 66 -12.09 -4.45 -2.97
C ASN A 66 -12.06 -5.45 -4.15
N GLY A 67 -11.63 -6.70 -3.94
CA GLY A 67 -11.44 -7.69 -5.01
C GLY A 67 -10.24 -7.41 -5.94
N ARG A 68 -9.39 -6.45 -5.58
CA ARG A 68 -8.14 -6.10 -6.28
C ARG A 68 -6.95 -6.52 -5.42
N LYS A 69 -5.86 -6.92 -6.08
CA LYS A 69 -4.64 -7.41 -5.44
C LYS A 69 -3.57 -6.33 -5.46
N PHE A 70 -2.87 -6.14 -4.34
CA PHE A 70 -1.87 -5.10 -4.19
C PHE A 70 -0.63 -5.60 -3.45
N LEU A 71 0.52 -5.04 -3.83
CA LEU A 71 1.75 -5.05 -3.05
C LEU A 71 1.87 -3.74 -2.26
N ILE A 72 2.64 -3.77 -1.18
CA ILE A 72 2.89 -2.60 -0.33
C ILE A 72 4.36 -2.25 -0.35
N VAL A 73 4.66 -0.96 -0.45
CA VAL A 73 6.02 -0.43 -0.38
C VAL A 73 6.78 -0.96 0.86
N SER A 74 8.04 -1.36 0.69
CA SER A 74 8.85 -1.99 1.75
C SER A 74 9.82 -1.05 2.44
N GLN A 75 10.12 0.11 1.84
CA GLN A 75 11.13 1.02 2.34
C GLN A 75 10.54 2.15 3.19
N TRP A 76 10.75 2.06 4.50
CA TRP A 76 10.16 2.97 5.47
C TRP A 76 11.26 3.53 6.37
N THR A 77 11.24 4.84 6.57
CA THR A 77 11.97 5.49 7.66
C THR A 77 11.09 5.56 8.91
N ASN A 78 11.66 5.94 10.06
CA ASN A 78 10.87 6.17 11.28
C ASN A 78 9.77 7.23 11.06
N SER A 79 10.10 8.34 10.38
CA SER A 79 9.11 9.37 10.04
C SER A 79 7.96 8.82 9.17
N ASN A 80 8.26 7.94 8.20
CA ASN A 80 7.23 7.36 7.35
C ASN A 80 6.30 6.44 8.15
N LYS A 81 6.88 5.65 9.06
CA LYS A 81 6.16 4.75 9.96
C LYS A 81 5.19 5.51 10.88
N ASP A 82 5.62 6.63 11.45
CA ASP A 82 4.76 7.45 12.32
C ASP A 82 3.57 8.03 11.56
N ARG A 83 3.81 8.55 10.34
CA ARG A 83 2.74 9.06 9.47
C ARG A 83 1.75 7.97 9.09
N PHE A 84 2.25 6.80 8.71
CA PHE A 84 1.42 5.65 8.43
C PHE A 84 0.56 5.25 9.63
N TYR A 85 1.11 5.16 10.84
CA TYR A 85 0.30 4.77 12.00
C TYR A 85 -0.81 5.77 12.31
N ARG A 86 -0.54 7.06 12.17
CA ARG A 86 -1.59 8.09 12.33
C ARG A 86 -2.74 7.85 11.37
N TRP A 87 -2.44 7.63 10.09
CA TRP A 87 -3.44 7.28 9.08
C TRP A 87 -4.13 5.93 9.37
N TYR A 88 -3.37 4.88 9.69
CA TYR A 88 -3.89 3.55 9.93
C TYR A 88 -4.87 3.55 11.12
N ASN A 89 -4.57 4.31 12.17
CA ASN A 89 -5.46 4.47 13.32
C ASN A 89 -6.76 5.20 12.97
N THR A 90 -6.81 6.03 11.91
CA THR A 90 -8.08 6.59 11.44
C THR A 90 -8.96 5.55 10.75
N LEU A 91 -8.38 4.45 10.27
CA LEU A 91 -9.14 3.34 9.67
C LEU A 91 -9.72 2.40 10.74
N GLU A 92 -8.96 2.17 11.83
CA GLU A 92 -9.42 1.36 12.97
C GLU A 92 -10.31 2.15 13.95
N GLY A 93 -10.37 3.48 13.80
CA GLY A 93 -11.14 4.40 14.65
C GLY A 93 -12.66 4.36 14.48
N ILE A 94 -13.19 3.56 13.54
CA ILE A 94 -14.61 3.21 13.51
C ILE A 94 -14.77 1.97 14.40
N LYS A 95 -14.91 2.21 15.71
CA LYS A 95 -15.34 1.20 16.67
C LYS A 95 -16.68 0.63 16.19
N LEU A 96 -16.74 -0.70 16.04
CA LEU A 96 -17.99 -1.47 16.12
C LEU A 96 -18.64 -1.25 17.49
#